data_AF-A0A355B9H4-F1
#
_entry.id   AF-A0A355B9H4-F1
#
_cell.length_a   1.000
_cell.length_b   1.000
_cell.length_c   1.000
_cell.angle_alpha   90.00
_cell.angle_beta   90.00
_cell.angle_gamma   90.00
#
_symmetry.space_group_name_H-M   'P 1'
#
loop_
_entity.id
_entity.type
_entity.pdbx_description
1 polymer ?
#
loop_
_entity_poly.entity_id
_entity_poly.type
_entity_poly.pdbx_seq_one_letter_code
_entity_poly.pdbx_strand_id
1 'polypeptide(L)' 'MIMQQFLVYISLFIAVGFLLKKFFWKKKTKKSKTCGDDCACH' A
#
# COMPACT_ATOMS: atom_id res chain seq x y z
N MET A 1 -13.69 31.00 -12.85
CA MET A 1 -13.68 30.42 -11.48
C MET A 1 -13.82 28.89 -11.52
N ILE A 2 -12.91 28.17 -12.17
CA ILE A 2 -12.97 26.68 -12.25
C ILE A 2 -11.55 26.07 -12.21
N MET A 3 -10.52 26.78 -12.69
CA MET A 3 -9.17 26.21 -12.87
C MET A 3 -8.34 25.94 -11.60
N GLN A 4 -8.39 26.78 -10.55
CA GLN A 4 -7.53 26.58 -9.35
C GLN A 4 -7.99 25.43 -8.44
N GLN A 5 -9.28 25.12 -8.42
CA GLN A 5 -9.84 24.08 -7.54
C GLN A 5 -9.25 22.69 -7.87
N PHE A 6 -8.87 22.45 -9.13
CA PHE A 6 -8.26 21.20 -9.54
C PHE A 6 -6.95 20.90 -8.80
N LEU A 7 -6.14 21.93 -8.49
CA LEU A 7 -4.86 21.73 -7.82
C LEU A 7 -5.04 21.20 -6.39
N VAL A 8 -6.05 21.74 -5.70
CA VAL A 8 -6.44 21.29 -4.36
C VAL A 8 -7.01 19.88 -4.42
N TYR A 9 -7.93 19.59 -5.35
CA TYR A 9 -8.51 18.25 -5.49
C TYR A 9 -7.47 17.19 -5.86
N ILE A 10 -6.54 17.49 -6.78
CA ILE A 10 -5.46 16.58 -7.17
C ILE A 10 -4.53 16.30 -5.98
N SER A 11 -4.14 17.33 -5.23
CA SER A 11 -3.30 17.17 -4.04
C SER A 11 -3.98 16.28 -2.98
N LEU A 12 -5.28 16.49 -2.75
CA LEU A 12 -6.08 15.70 -1.82
C LEU A 12 -6.22 14.24 -2.27
N PHE A 13 -6.47 14.01 -3.56
CA PHE A 13 -6.53 12.66 -4.15
C PHE A 13 -5.19 11.93 -4.05
N ILE A 14 -4.06 12.61 -4.29
CA ILE A 14 -2.72 12.03 -4.15
C ILE A 14 -2.44 11.69 -2.69
N ALA A 15 -2.76 12.58 -1.74
CA ALA A 15 -2.56 12.33 -0.32
C ALA A 15 -3.38 11.13 0.18
N VAL A 16 -4.68 11.09 -0.14
CA VAL A 16 -5.57 9.97 0.21
C VAL A 16 -5.11 8.69 -0.48
N GLY A 17 -4.80 8.73 -1.78
CA GLY A 17 -4.29 7.59 -2.52
C GLY A 17 -2.96 7.06 -1.96
N PHE A 18 -2.04 7.96 -1.58
CA PHE A 18 -0.77 7.61 -0.94
C PHE A 18 -0.97 6.98 0.44
N LEU A 19 -1.90 7.49 1.26
CA LEU A 19 -2.24 6.92 2.56
C LEU A 19 -2.88 5.54 2.40
N LEU A 20 -3.85 5.40 1.49
CA LEU A 20 -4.47 4.11 1.19
C LEU A 20 -3.43 3.10 0.68
N LYS A 21 -2.54 3.52 -0.22
CA LYS A 21 -1.42 2.70 -0.67
C LYS A 21 -0.49 2.38 0.52
N LYS A 22 -0.12 3.32 1.37
CA LYS A 22 0.79 3.05 2.49
C LYS A 22 0.21 2.07 3.52
N PHE A 23 -1.09 2.16 3.82
CA PHE A 23 -1.75 1.33 4.83
C PHE A 23 -2.28 0.01 4.26
N PHE A 24 -2.95 0.03 3.09
CA PHE A 24 -3.52 -1.17 2.47
C PHE A 24 -2.54 -1.88 1.52
N TRP A 25 -1.50 -1.20 1.04
CA TRP A 25 -0.35 -1.82 0.35
C TRP A 25 0.80 -2.12 1.30
N LYS A 26 0.50 -2.35 2.59
CA LYS A 26 1.22 -3.38 3.34
C LYS A 26 0.82 -4.73 2.74
N LYS A 27 1.31 -5.02 1.52
CA LYS A 27 1.44 -6.40 1.06
C LYS A 27 2.10 -7.12 2.22
N LYS A 28 1.38 -8.07 2.80
CA LYS A 28 1.93 -9.04 3.73
C LYS A 28 3.23 -9.52 3.09
N THR A 29 4.36 -9.04 3.57
CA THR A 29 5.65 -9.65 3.25
C THR A 29 5.47 -11.08 3.70
N LYS A 30 5.53 -11.98 2.72
CA LYS A 30 5.47 -13.44 2.88
C LYS A 30 4.08 -14.02 3.21
N LYS A 31 3.24 -14.19 2.18
CA LYS A 31 2.60 -15.50 1.95
C LYS A 31 3.34 -16.28 0.85
N SER A 32 4.66 -16.20 0.84
CA SER A 32 5.48 -17.37 0.59
C SER A 32 5.73 -18.03 1.94
N LYS A 33 4.69 -18.67 2.53
CA LYS A 33 4.96 -19.87 3.33
C LYS A 33 5.17 -21.00 2.31
N THR A 34 6.24 -20.87 1.52
CA THR A 34 6.90 -21.96 0.83
C THR A 34 8.34 -21.81 1.29
N CYS A 35 8.78 -22.76 2.11
CA CYS A 35 10.08 -22.82 2.79
C CYS A 35 10.40 -21.72 3.84
N GLY A 36 10.45 -22.14 5.10
CA GLY A 36 10.97 -21.31 6.19
C GLY A 36 10.52 -21.76 7.58
N ASP A 37 10.54 -23.06 7.85
CA ASP A 37 11.14 -23.60 9.08
C ASP A 37 11.33 -25.10 8.83
N ASP A 38 12.52 -25.58 9.10
CA ASP A 38 12.97 -26.94 8.89
C ASP A 38 12.03 -27.97 9.56
N CYS A 39 11.08 -28.50 8.78
CA CYS A 39 10.45 -29.80 9.03
C CYS A 39 11.47 -30.93 8.78
N ALA A 40 12.61 -30.86 9.46
CA ALA A 40 13.63 -31.91 9.57
C ALA A 40 13.80 -32.26 11.05
N CYS A 41 12.69 -32.54 11.73
CA CYS A 41 12.70 -33.29 12.99
C CYS A 41 12.63 -34.77 12.64
N HIS A 42 13.76 -35.46 12.83
CA HIS A 42 13.86 -36.91 12.88
C HIS A 42 13.22 -37.42 14.18
#